data_AF-A0A1H9H4E0-F1
#
_entry.id   AF-A0A1H9H4E0-F1
#
_cell.length_a   1.000
_cell.length_b   1.000
_cell.length_c   1.000
_cell.angle_alpha   90.00
_cell.angle_beta   90.00
_cell.angle_gamma   90.00
#
_symmetry.space_group_name_H-M   'P 1'
#
loop_
_entity.id
_entity.type
_entity.pdbx_description
1 polymer ?
#
loop_
_entity_poly.entity_id
_entity_poly.type
_entity_poly.pdbx_seq_one_letter_code
_entity_poly.pdbx_strand_id
1 'polypeptide(L)'
;MRLLLLSAALVIATTPAPIAAQAFMFETGATLLAKCRHKAPEYALACTAYIVGVVDGIRKDMFIGRARPVCWPDRMSADDARRTVIAYLERWPDQRSGPASVLVSVSLNERWPCQK
;
A
#
# COMPACT_ATOMS: atom_id res chain seq x y z
N MET A 1 32.80 46.74 44.34
CA MET A 1 32.89 46.46 42.89
C MET A 1 32.02 45.25 42.59
N ARG A 2 30.76 45.45 42.19
CA ARG A 2 29.79 44.37 41.86
C ARG A 2 29.84 44.16 40.35
N LEU A 3 30.38 43.02 39.89
CA LEU A 3 30.24 42.59 38.50
C LEU A 3 28.81 42.07 38.28
N LEU A 4 28.02 42.82 37.50
CA LEU A 4 26.77 42.37 36.92
C LEU A 4 27.09 41.62 35.62
N LEU A 5 27.03 40.30 35.64
CA LEU A 5 27.11 39.45 34.45
C LEU A 5 25.72 39.41 33.79
N LEU A 6 25.59 40.04 32.62
CA LEU A 6 24.41 39.93 31.76
C LEU A 6 24.40 38.56 31.07
N SER A 7 23.47 37.69 31.46
CA SER A 7 23.19 36.44 30.74
C SER A 7 22.40 36.73 29.47
N ALA A 8 23.05 36.62 28.31
CA ALA A 8 22.38 36.64 27.01
C ALA A 8 21.54 35.35 26.85
N ALA A 9 20.22 35.46 26.90
CA ALA A 9 19.31 34.35 26.68
C ALA A 9 19.26 34.02 25.18
N LEU A 10 19.80 32.84 24.82
CA LEU A 10 19.75 32.29 23.47
C LEU A 10 18.33 31.76 23.20
N VAL A 11 17.52 32.52 22.45
CA VAL A 11 16.20 32.07 22.00
C VAL A 11 16.37 31.13 20.82
N ILE A 12 16.30 29.82 21.08
CA ILE A 12 16.25 28.78 20.05
C ILE A 12 14.84 28.82 19.45
N ALA A 13 14.69 29.40 18.27
CA ALA A 13 13.46 29.33 17.50
C ALA A 13 13.24 27.88 17.05
N THR A 14 12.36 27.15 17.73
CA THR A 14 11.93 25.81 17.34
C THR A 14 10.92 25.92 16.20
N THR A 15 11.39 25.98 14.96
CA THR A 15 10.51 25.75 13.81
C THR A 15 10.03 24.30 13.88
N PRO A 16 8.71 24.02 14.00
CA PRO A 16 8.22 22.66 13.98
C PRO A 16 8.60 22.03 12.65
N ALA A 17 9.35 20.93 12.69
CA ALA A 17 9.62 20.13 11.50
C ALA A 17 8.27 19.68 10.93
N PRO A 18 8.07 19.71 9.60
CA PRO A 18 6.88 19.13 9.01
C PRO A 18 6.82 17.67 9.44
N ILE A 19 5.74 17.30 10.13
CA ILE A 19 5.43 15.90 10.39
C ILE A 19 5.25 15.29 9.00
N ALA A 20 6.26 14.57 8.51
CA ALA A 20 6.11 13.75 7.33
C ALA A 20 4.94 12.83 7.64
N ALA A 21 3.81 13.03 6.96
CA ALA A 21 2.68 12.12 7.04
C ALA A 21 3.23 10.74 6.67
N GLN A 22 3.49 9.89 7.67
CA GLN A 22 3.82 8.51 7.45
C GLN A 22 2.55 7.91 6.86
N ALA A 23 2.49 7.87 5.53
CA ALA A 23 1.42 7.18 4.83
C ALA A 23 1.38 5.77 5.42
N PHE A 24 0.30 5.44 6.13
CA PHE A 24 0.18 4.17 6.81
C PHE A 24 0.33 3.05 5.78
N MET A 25 1.48 2.37 5.81
CA MET A 25 1.85 1.32 4.86
C MET A 25 2.02 0.02 5.63
N PHE A 26 0.91 -0.72 5.78
CA PHE A 26 0.91 -2.00 6.49
C PHE A 26 1.81 -3.05 5.81
N GLU A 27 1.85 -3.07 4.48
CA GLU A 27 2.58 -4.08 3.71
C GLU A 27 3.08 -3.51 2.36
N THR A 28 4.27 -3.94 1.91
CA THR A 28 4.83 -3.64 0.58
C THR A 28 4.60 -4.79 -0.40
N GLY A 29 4.77 -4.56 -1.70
CA GLY A 29 4.75 -5.63 -2.69
C GLY A 29 5.76 -6.74 -2.42
N ALA A 30 6.92 -6.41 -1.85
CA ALA A 30 7.95 -7.38 -1.50
C ALA A 30 7.51 -8.30 -0.36
N THR A 31 6.97 -7.73 0.72
CA THR A 31 6.48 -8.51 1.86
C THR A 31 5.24 -9.33 1.51
N LEU A 32 4.34 -8.78 0.67
CA LEU A 32 3.19 -9.53 0.16
C LEU A 32 3.64 -10.71 -0.71
N LEU A 33 4.58 -10.52 -1.64
CA LEU A 33 5.08 -11.62 -2.47
C LEU A 33 5.75 -12.71 -1.62
N ALA A 34 6.54 -12.32 -0.62
CA ALA A 34 7.16 -13.26 0.32
C ALA A 34 6.09 -14.08 1.07
N LYS A 35 5.04 -13.43 1.58
CA LYS A 35 3.89 -14.08 2.20
C LYS A 35 3.20 -15.05 1.24
N CYS A 36 2.96 -14.64 -0.01
CA CYS A 36 2.27 -15.46 -1.01
C CYS A 36 3.06 -16.71 -1.46
N ARG A 37 4.38 -16.68 -1.37
CA ARG A 37 5.29 -17.78 -1.72
C ARG A 37 5.67 -18.67 -0.54
N HIS A 38 5.28 -18.29 0.67
CA HIS A 38 5.59 -19.08 1.86
C HIS A 38 4.88 -20.44 1.80
N LYS A 39 5.56 -21.49 2.29
CA LYS A 39 5.07 -22.86 2.19
C LYS A 39 4.01 -23.21 3.23
N ALA A 40 4.01 -22.52 4.36
CA ALA A 40 3.05 -22.78 5.43
C ALA A 40 1.65 -22.24 5.04
N PRO A 41 0.58 -23.04 5.20
CA PRO A 41 -0.75 -22.76 4.66
C PRO A 41 -1.39 -21.48 5.20
N GLU A 42 -1.09 -21.10 6.45
CA GLU A 42 -1.56 -19.88 7.07
C GLU A 42 -1.10 -18.62 6.32
N TYR A 43 0.07 -18.65 5.68
CA TYR A 43 0.56 -17.54 4.86
C TYR A 43 -0.11 -17.50 3.50
N ALA A 44 -0.46 -18.65 2.91
CA ALA A 44 -1.25 -18.70 1.69
C ALA A 44 -2.65 -18.11 1.91
N LEU A 45 -3.27 -18.44 3.05
CA LEU A 45 -4.53 -17.83 3.48
C LEU A 45 -4.36 -16.33 3.71
N ALA A 46 -3.34 -15.90 4.46
CA ALA A 46 -3.10 -14.49 4.74
C ALA A 46 -2.81 -13.65 3.47
N CYS A 47 -2.07 -14.20 2.50
CA CYS A 47 -1.85 -13.57 1.19
C CYS A 47 -3.18 -13.38 0.46
N THR A 48 -4.00 -14.42 0.40
CA THR A 48 -5.31 -14.39 -0.27
C THR A 48 -6.23 -13.38 0.40
N ALA A 49 -6.32 -13.42 1.73
CA ALA A 49 -7.16 -12.52 2.53
C ALA A 49 -6.75 -11.05 2.35
N TYR A 50 -5.44 -10.76 2.31
CA TYR A 50 -4.96 -9.39 2.05
C TYR A 50 -5.42 -8.89 0.67
N ILE A 51 -5.21 -9.69 -0.37
CA ILE A 51 -5.56 -9.33 -1.76
C ILE A 51 -7.08 -9.11 -1.90
N VAL A 52 -7.88 -10.02 -1.35
CA VAL A 52 -9.35 -9.89 -1.35
C VAL A 52 -9.79 -8.65 -0.58
N GLY A 53 -9.21 -8.37 0.59
CA GLY A 53 -9.52 -7.17 1.36
C GLY A 53 -9.23 -5.87 0.61
N VAL A 54 -8.17 -5.83 -0.20
CA VAL A 54 -7.89 -4.68 -1.08
C VAL A 54 -8.93 -4.56 -2.20
N VAL A 55 -9.29 -5.68 -2.84
CA VAL A 55 -10.34 -5.71 -3.88
C VAL A 55 -11.68 -5.21 -3.34
N ASP A 56 -12.08 -5.69 -2.16
CA ASP A 56 -13.31 -5.26 -1.49
C ASP A 56 -13.26 -3.79 -1.11
N GLY A 57 -12.11 -3.31 -0.62
CA GLY A 57 -11.89 -1.89 -0.33
C GLY A 57 -12.13 -1.00 -1.55
N ILE A 58 -11.58 -1.41 -2.70
CA ILE A 58 -11.74 -0.68 -3.98
C ILE A 58 -13.17 -0.74 -4.48
N ARG A 59 -13.81 -1.92 -4.46
CA ARG A 59 -15.23 -2.08 -4.84
C ARG A 59 -16.16 -1.26 -3.92
N LYS A 60 -15.87 -1.23 -2.62
CA LYS A 60 -16.58 -0.39 -1.65
C LYS A 60 -16.39 1.09 -1.98
N ASP A 61 -15.18 1.55 -2.27
CA ASP A 61 -14.93 2.93 -2.66
C ASP A 61 -15.61 3.31 -3.99
N MET A 62 -15.72 2.38 -4.95
CA MET A 62 -16.54 2.58 -6.16
C MET A 62 -18.02 2.72 -5.83
N PHE A 63 -18.56 1.84 -4.98
CA PHE A 63 -19.97 1.84 -4.59
C PHE A 63 -20.39 3.17 -3.94
N ILE A 64 -19.52 3.77 -3.14
CA ILE A 64 -19.77 5.07 -2.48
C ILE A 64 -19.31 6.29 -3.29
N GLY A 65 -18.94 6.12 -4.57
CA GLY A 65 -18.54 7.21 -5.46
C GLY A 65 -17.20 7.88 -5.13
N ARG A 66 -16.30 7.20 -4.41
CA ARG A 66 -14.96 7.69 -4.04
C ARG A 66 -13.83 7.16 -4.92
N ALA A 67 -14.11 6.21 -5.82
CA ALA A 67 -13.16 5.68 -6.78
C ALA A 67 -13.74 5.66 -8.20
N ARG A 68 -12.87 5.68 -9.21
CA ARG A 68 -13.28 5.47 -10.61
C ARG A 68 -13.74 4.03 -10.82
N PRO A 69 -14.63 3.77 -11.81
CA PRO A 69 -14.99 2.42 -12.19
C PRO A 69 -13.76 1.58 -12.57
N VAL A 70 -13.78 0.29 -12.18
CA VAL A 70 -12.86 -0.73 -12.68
C VAL A 70 -13.57 -1.61 -13.70
N CYS A 71 -12.80 -2.29 -14.54
CA CYS A 71 -13.32 -3.21 -15.55
C CYS A 71 -12.98 -4.67 -15.23
N TRP A 72 -12.78 -4.97 -13.96
CA TRP A 72 -12.55 -6.32 -13.47
C TRP A 72 -13.83 -7.16 -13.62
N PRO A 73 -13.73 -8.49 -13.79
CA PRO A 73 -14.90 -9.35 -13.89
C PRO A 73 -15.82 -9.24 -12.67
N ASP A 74 -17.14 -9.26 -12.89
CA ASP A 74 -18.13 -9.25 -11.80
C ASP A 74 -17.89 -10.42 -10.83
N ARG A 75 -17.65 -11.61 -11.40
CA ARG A 75 -17.30 -12.84 -10.69
C ARG A 75 -15.83 -13.20 -10.90
N MET A 76 -14.96 -12.52 -10.17
CA MET A 76 -13.54 -12.87 -10.08
C MET A 76 -13.30 -13.76 -8.85
N SER A 77 -12.63 -14.89 -9.02
CA SER A 77 -12.27 -15.75 -7.88
C SER A 77 -11.11 -15.14 -7.09
N ALA A 78 -11.05 -15.44 -5.79
CA ALA A 78 -9.93 -15.03 -4.94
C ALA A 78 -8.59 -15.59 -5.45
N ASP A 79 -8.60 -16.80 -6.00
CA ASP A 79 -7.43 -17.44 -6.59
C ASP A 79 -6.97 -16.76 -7.88
N ASP A 80 -7.89 -16.29 -8.72
CA ASP A 80 -7.53 -15.51 -9.93
C ASP A 80 -6.90 -14.18 -9.56
N ALA A 81 -7.47 -13.47 -8.58
CA ALA A 81 -6.91 -12.24 -8.05
C ALA A 81 -5.50 -12.49 -7.48
N ARG A 82 -5.35 -13.52 -6.65
CA ARG A 82 -4.06 -13.91 -6.07
C ARG A 82 -3.01 -14.24 -7.12
N ARG A 83 -3.33 -15.09 -8.10
CA ARG A 83 -2.39 -15.47 -9.18
C ARG A 83 -1.99 -14.26 -10.02
N THR A 84 -2.94 -13.38 -10.33
CA THR A 84 -2.68 -12.16 -11.10
C THR A 84 -1.70 -11.23 -10.38
N VAL A 85 -1.93 -10.99 -9.09
CA VAL A 85 -1.08 -10.13 -8.25
C VAL A 85 0.32 -10.73 -8.12
N ILE A 86 0.44 -12.04 -7.84
CA ILE A 86 1.75 -12.72 -7.73
C ILE A 86 2.52 -12.58 -9.05
N ALA A 87 1.88 -12.86 -10.19
CA ALA A 87 2.52 -12.76 -11.50
C ALA A 87 3.00 -11.33 -11.81
N TYR A 88 2.25 -10.30 -11.41
CA TYR A 88 2.67 -8.90 -11.54
C TYR A 88 3.88 -8.60 -10.67
N LEU A 89 3.82 -8.95 -9.38
CA LEU A 89 4.90 -8.71 -8.44
C LEU A 89 6.18 -9.43 -8.89
N GLU A 90 6.09 -10.66 -9.37
CA GLU A 90 7.22 -11.41 -9.93
C GLU A 90 7.86 -10.70 -11.13
N ARG A 91 7.04 -10.15 -12.03
CA ARG A 91 7.48 -9.47 -13.25
C ARG A 91 8.16 -8.13 -13.00
N TRP A 92 7.72 -7.39 -11.98
CA TRP A 92 8.15 -6.00 -11.72
C TRP A 92 8.87 -5.85 -10.37
N PRO A 93 10.11 -6.38 -10.23
CA PRO A 93 10.85 -6.34 -8.97
C PRO A 93 11.07 -4.92 -8.42
N ASP A 94 11.34 -3.96 -9.30
CA ASP A 94 11.67 -2.58 -8.91
C ASP A 94 10.49 -1.83 -8.28
N GLN A 95 9.26 -2.29 -8.51
CA GLN A 95 8.06 -1.68 -7.95
C GLN A 95 7.67 -2.24 -6.58
N ARG A 96 8.27 -3.36 -6.14
CA ARG A 96 7.85 -4.09 -4.94
C ARG A 96 8.06 -3.32 -3.64
N SER A 97 8.86 -2.26 -3.64
CA SER A 97 9.00 -1.34 -2.51
C SER A 97 7.75 -0.50 -2.24
N GLY A 98 6.84 -0.39 -3.23
CA GLY A 98 5.59 0.35 -3.11
C GLY A 98 4.54 -0.34 -2.22
N PRO A 99 3.47 0.38 -1.84
CA PRO A 99 2.38 -0.16 -1.04
C PRO A 99 1.71 -1.34 -1.74
N ALA A 100 1.55 -2.47 -1.04
CA ALA A 100 0.95 -3.67 -1.61
C ALA A 100 -0.49 -3.42 -2.10
N SER A 101 -1.28 -2.63 -1.38
CA SER A 101 -2.65 -2.27 -1.78
C SER A 101 -2.72 -1.56 -3.14
N VAL A 102 -1.77 -0.66 -3.41
CA VAL A 102 -1.65 0.03 -4.70
C VAL A 102 -1.26 -0.98 -5.79
N LEU A 103 -0.25 -1.82 -5.53
CA LEU A 103 0.23 -2.79 -6.50
C LEU A 103 -0.81 -3.86 -6.84
N VAL A 104 -1.68 -4.24 -5.88
CA VAL A 104 -2.85 -5.07 -6.16
C VAL A 104 -3.75 -4.39 -7.20
N SER A 105 -4.15 -3.14 -6.97
CA SER A 105 -4.98 -2.38 -7.92
C SER A 105 -4.33 -2.28 -9.31
N VAL A 106 -3.04 -1.93 -9.36
CA VAL A 106 -2.29 -1.82 -10.63
C VAL A 106 -2.25 -3.16 -11.37
N SER A 107 -1.98 -4.26 -10.66
CA SER A 107 -1.92 -5.59 -11.28
C SER A 107 -3.24 -6.02 -11.90
N LEU A 108 -4.37 -5.75 -11.23
CA LEU A 108 -5.69 -6.10 -11.72
C LEU A 108 -6.11 -5.18 -12.89
N ASN A 109 -5.73 -3.91 -12.85
CA ASN A 109 -5.95 -2.98 -13.96
C ASN A 109 -5.08 -3.29 -15.19
N GLU A 110 -3.87 -3.82 -15.02
CA GLU A 110 -3.06 -4.33 -16.14
C GLU A 110 -3.75 -5.54 -16.79
N ARG A 111 -4.31 -6.44 -15.97
CA ARG A 111 -4.98 -7.65 -16.47
C ARG A 111 -6.33 -7.36 -17.13
N TRP A 112 -7.12 -6.44 -16.59
CA TRP A 112 -8.44 -6.06 -17.08
C TRP A 112 -8.53 -4.54 -17.27
N PRO A 113 -7.90 -4.01 -18.33
CA PRO A 113 -7.93 -2.58 -18.60
C PRO A 113 -9.32 -2.13 -19.04
N CYS A 114 -9.75 -0.99 -18.54
CA CYS A 114 -10.90 -0.29 -19.11
C CYS A 114 -10.52 0.27 -20.48
N GLN A 115 -11.33 -0.04 -21.51
CA GLN A 115 -11.20 0.59 -22.81
C GLN A 115 -11.51 2.10 -22.67
N LYS A 116 -10.76 2.93 -23.39
CA LYS A 116 -10.95 4.38 -23.42
C LYS A 116 -12.15 4.76 -24.28
#